data_AF-A0A522ABW3-F1
#
_entry.id   AF-A0A522ABW3-F1
#
_cell.length_a   1.000
_cell.length_b   1.000
_cell.length_c   1.000
_cell.angle_alpha   90.00
_cell.angle_beta   90.00
_cell.angle_gamma   90.00
#
_symmetry.space_group_name_H-M   'P 1'
#
loop_
_entity.id
_entity.type
_entity.pdbx_description
1 polymer ?
#
loop_
_entity_poly.entity_id
_entity_poly.type
_entity_poly.pdbx_seq_one_letter_code
_entity_poly.pdbx_strand_id
1 'polypeptide(L)'
;MTDFTHLQAMLPAIEAAEMKFDTRTRDAYDDATTIAATADFNKVLEQAALAIHSDLENRTLADQYVKDWRPKSEMDTWFGPEPVKFILHILRDGAVHRQGLPDESVNR
;
A
#
# COMPACT_ATOMS: atom_id res chain seq x y z
N MET A 1 12.45 16.44 -3.72
CA MET A 1 11.58 15.71 -2.77
C MET A 1 10.18 15.84 -3.34
N THR A 2 9.55 14.72 -3.67
CA THR A 2 8.20 14.75 -4.25
C THR A 2 7.19 15.09 -3.16
N ASP A 3 6.24 15.97 -3.47
CA ASP A 3 5.11 16.25 -2.59
C ASP A 3 3.99 15.25 -2.91
N PHE A 4 3.74 14.33 -1.99
CA PHE A 4 2.78 13.24 -2.14
C PHE A 4 1.37 13.68 -1.73
N THR A 5 0.87 14.74 -2.37
CA THR A 5 -0.39 15.40 -2.01
C THR A 5 -1.61 14.46 -2.14
N HIS A 6 -1.68 13.63 -3.18
CA HIS A 6 -2.78 12.68 -3.35
C HIS A 6 -2.73 11.58 -2.28
N LEU A 7 -1.54 11.03 -2.00
CA LEU A 7 -1.36 10.06 -0.93
C LEU A 7 -1.68 10.65 0.46
N GLN A 8 -1.29 11.90 0.70
CA GLN A 8 -1.56 12.59 1.96
C GLN A 8 -3.06 12.80 2.18
N ALA A 9 -3.82 13.12 1.12
CA ALA A 9 -5.27 13.23 1.18
C ALA A 9 -5.96 11.88 1.51
N MET A 10 -5.31 10.75 1.20
CA MET A 10 -5.81 9.41 1.49
C MET A 10 -5.52 8.91 2.91
N LEU A 11 -4.61 9.55 3.65
CA LEU A 11 -4.15 9.07 4.95
C LEU A 11 -5.28 8.74 5.94
N PRO A 12 -6.34 9.57 6.09
CA PRO A 12 -7.44 9.25 7.01
C PRO A 12 -8.21 7.98 6.62
N ALA A 13 -8.33 7.70 5.31
CA ALA A 13 -9.02 6.50 4.82
C ALA A 13 -8.16 5.25 5.06
N ILE A 14 -6.84 5.37 4.90
CA ILE A 14 -5.88 4.29 5.16
C ILE A 14 -5.88 3.92 6.65
N GLU A 15 -5.77 4.90 7.54
CA GLU A 15 -5.80 4.69 9.00
C GLU A 15 -7.13 4.06 9.45
N ALA A 16 -8.26 4.53 8.91
CA ALA A 16 -9.57 3.96 9.21
C ALA A 16 -9.72 2.51 8.69
N ALA A 17 -9.06 2.16 7.59
CA ALA A 17 -9.06 0.82 7.04
C ALA A 17 -8.17 -0.13 7.85
N GLU A 18 -6.98 0.32 8.27
CA GLU A 18 -6.08 -0.42 9.17
C GLU A 18 -6.78 -0.73 10.49
N MET A 19 -7.42 0.26 11.12
CA MET A 19 -8.15 0.03 12.36
C MET A 19 -9.27 -1.02 12.21
N LYS A 20 -9.97 -1.02 11.07
CA LYS A 20 -11.00 -2.04 10.76
C LYS A 20 -10.39 -3.41 10.49
N PHE A 21 -9.28 -3.45 9.78
CA PHE A 21 -8.52 -4.67 9.52
C PHE A 21 -8.09 -5.30 10.85
N ASP A 22 -7.38 -4.55 11.69
CA ASP A 22 -6.93 -4.98 13.01
C ASP A 22 -8.10 -5.46 13.88
N THR A 23 -9.21 -4.71 13.90
CA THR A 23 -10.40 -5.10 14.67
C THR A 23 -10.99 -6.43 14.19
N ARG A 24 -11.02 -6.66 12.88
CA ARG A 24 -11.59 -7.87 12.28
C ARG A 24 -10.66 -9.08 12.39
N THR A 25 -9.34 -8.88 12.45
CA THR A 25 -8.35 -9.97 12.47
C THR A 25 -7.87 -10.31 13.88
N ARG A 26 -7.85 -9.35 14.82
CA ARG A 26 -7.35 -9.56 16.19
C ARG A 26 -8.05 -10.70 16.93
N ASP A 27 -9.34 -10.89 16.68
CA ASP A 27 -10.19 -11.86 17.36
C ASP A 27 -10.77 -12.91 16.38
N ALA A 28 -10.25 -13.00 15.14
CA ALA A 28 -10.73 -13.95 14.15
C ALA A 28 -10.26 -15.38 14.47
N TYR A 29 -11.23 -16.28 14.66
CA TYR A 29 -10.98 -17.72 14.82
C TYR A 29 -11.11 -18.51 13.51
N ASP A 30 -11.53 -17.85 12.42
CA ASP A 30 -11.71 -18.46 11.11
C ASP A 30 -10.98 -17.69 10.00
N ASP A 31 -10.40 -18.45 9.06
CA ASP A 31 -9.61 -17.92 7.96
C ASP A 31 -10.44 -17.07 6.99
N ALA A 32 -11.75 -17.32 6.86
CA ALA A 32 -12.61 -16.61 5.91
C ALA A 32 -12.81 -15.14 6.34
N THR A 33 -12.96 -14.89 7.64
CA THR A 33 -13.03 -13.54 8.21
C THR A 33 -11.72 -12.77 7.98
N THR A 34 -10.58 -13.44 8.17
CA THR A 34 -9.26 -12.84 7.92
C THR A 34 -9.07 -12.53 6.43
N ILE A 35 -9.38 -13.46 5.52
CA ILE A 35 -9.31 -13.24 4.07
C ILE A 35 -10.19 -12.06 3.65
N ALA A 36 -11.42 -11.98 4.15
CA ALA A 36 -12.32 -10.87 3.84
C ALA A 36 -11.80 -9.53 4.37
N ALA A 37 -11.24 -9.50 5.58
CA ALA A 37 -10.63 -8.30 6.14
C ALA A 37 -9.40 -7.85 5.32
N THR A 38 -8.53 -8.79 4.94
CA THR A 38 -7.38 -8.52 4.08
C THR A 38 -7.80 -7.98 2.71
N ALA A 39 -8.81 -8.59 2.08
CA ALA A 39 -9.33 -8.15 0.80
C ALA A 39 -9.90 -6.71 0.87
N ASP A 40 -10.63 -6.38 1.94
CA ASP A 40 -11.16 -5.03 2.15
C ASP A 40 -10.05 -4.00 2.40
N PHE A 41 -9.03 -4.35 3.18
CA PHE A 41 -7.89 -3.46 3.41
C PHE A 41 -7.08 -3.23 2.11
N ASN A 42 -6.86 -4.31 1.34
CA ASN A 42 -6.15 -4.25 0.06
C ASN A 42 -6.79 -3.32 -0.96
N LYS A 43 -8.12 -3.16 -0.96
CA LYS A 43 -8.78 -2.18 -1.83
C LYS A 43 -8.33 -0.75 -1.53
N VAL A 44 -8.17 -0.40 -0.25
CA VAL A 44 -7.74 0.94 0.16
C VAL A 44 -6.26 1.14 -0.17
N LEU A 45 -5.44 0.12 0.05
CA LEU A 45 -4.02 0.17 -0.27
C LEU A 45 -3.74 0.21 -1.79
N GLU A 46 -4.57 -0.42 -2.61
CA GLU A 46 -4.53 -0.28 -4.07
C GLU A 46 -4.79 1.18 -4.49
N GLN A 47 -5.77 1.84 -3.88
CA GLN A 47 -6.00 3.26 -4.14
C GLN A 47 -4.81 4.12 -3.68
N ALA A 48 -4.15 3.76 -2.57
CA ALA A 48 -2.94 4.44 -2.12
C ALA A 48 -1.77 4.26 -3.12
N ALA A 49 -1.66 3.07 -3.74
CA ALA A 49 -0.66 2.83 -4.79
C ALA A 49 -0.93 3.72 -6.01
N LEU A 50 -2.18 3.82 -6.45
CA LEU A 50 -2.58 4.72 -7.53
C LEU A 50 -2.29 6.19 -7.20
N ALA A 51 -2.52 6.62 -5.96
CA ALA A 51 -2.21 7.97 -5.51
C ALA A 51 -0.71 8.27 -5.56
N ILE A 52 0.14 7.35 -5.07
CA ILE A 52 1.60 7.44 -5.18
C ILE A 52 2.02 7.67 -6.64
N HIS A 53 1.48 6.88 -7.58
CA HIS A 53 1.86 6.99 -8.98
C HIS A 53 1.33 8.26 -9.65
N SER A 54 0.16 8.75 -9.23
CA SER A 54 -0.37 10.03 -9.67
C SER A 54 0.53 11.18 -9.23
N ASP A 55 1.01 11.15 -7.98
CA ASP A 55 1.95 12.13 -7.42
C ASP A 55 3.33 12.09 -8.11
N LEU A 56 3.76 10.92 -8.59
CA LEU A 56 5.01 10.76 -9.34
C LEU A 56 4.92 11.21 -10.82
N GLU A 57 3.78 11.74 -11.27
CA GLU A 57 3.49 12.15 -12.65
C GLU A 57 3.73 11.06 -13.72
N ASN A 58 3.84 9.79 -13.29
CA ASN A 58 4.24 8.68 -14.15
C ASN A 58 3.03 7.81 -14.51
N ARG A 59 1.96 8.44 -15.02
CA ARG A 59 0.66 7.78 -15.27
C ARG A 59 0.76 6.54 -16.15
N THR A 60 1.67 6.52 -17.13
CA THR A 60 1.86 5.38 -18.03
C THR A 60 2.44 4.14 -17.32
N LEU A 61 3.20 4.35 -16.24
CA LEU A 61 3.79 3.29 -15.45
C LEU A 61 2.93 2.89 -14.23
N ALA A 62 1.93 3.70 -13.87
CA ALA A 62 1.02 3.42 -12.75
C ALA A 62 0.36 2.03 -12.88
N ASP A 63 -0.19 1.72 -14.05
CA ASP A 63 -0.85 0.43 -14.30
C ASP A 63 0.11 -0.76 -14.31
N GLN A 64 1.39 -0.53 -14.63
CA GLN A 64 2.42 -1.57 -14.66
C GLN A 64 2.94 -1.84 -13.24
N TYR A 65 3.21 -0.80 -12.46
CA TYR A 65 3.64 -0.94 -11.07
C TYR A 65 2.55 -1.49 -10.15
N VAL A 66 1.27 -1.16 -10.40
CA VAL A 66 0.14 -1.79 -9.73
C VAL A 66 0.14 -3.31 -9.97
N LYS A 67 0.52 -3.79 -11.15
CA LYS A 67 0.66 -5.25 -11.38
C LYS A 67 1.84 -5.85 -10.61
N ASP A 68 2.96 -5.16 -10.57
CA ASP A 68 4.19 -5.66 -9.96
C ASP A 68 4.14 -5.66 -8.42
N TRP A 69 3.38 -4.74 -7.82
CA TRP A 69 3.24 -4.61 -6.36
C TRP A 69 2.00 -5.33 -5.81
N ARG A 70 1.19 -5.93 -6.68
CA ARG A 70 -0.02 -6.64 -6.28
C ARG A 70 0.32 -7.77 -5.30
N PRO A 71 -0.48 -7.96 -4.24
CA PRO A 71 -0.38 -9.12 -3.36
C PRO A 71 -0.35 -10.43 -4.16
N LYS A 72 0.59 -11.32 -3.82
CA LYS A 72 0.75 -12.64 -4.48
C LYS A 72 -0.16 -13.71 -3.87
N SER A 73 -0.60 -13.49 -2.63
CA SER A 73 -1.56 -14.30 -1.90
C SER A 73 -2.76 -13.47 -1.45
N GLU A 74 -3.89 -14.13 -1.20
CA GLU A 74 -5.11 -13.51 -0.64
C GLU A 74 -4.91 -13.01 0.80
N MET A 75 -3.88 -13.53 1.49
CA MET A 75 -3.48 -13.13 2.83
C MET A 75 -2.41 -12.02 2.84
N ASP A 76 -1.80 -11.72 1.70
CA ASP A 76 -0.78 -10.67 1.61
C ASP A 76 -1.44 -9.30 1.50
N THR A 77 -0.84 -8.29 2.14
CA THR A 77 -1.23 -6.89 1.98
C THR A 77 -0.39 -6.21 0.91
N TRP A 78 -1.00 -5.24 0.22
CA TRP A 78 -0.24 -4.28 -0.58
C TRP A 78 0.83 -3.64 0.30
N PHE A 79 1.99 -3.42 -0.27
CA PHE A 79 3.14 -2.87 0.43
C PHE A 79 3.84 -3.75 1.48
N GLY A 80 3.46 -5.03 1.60
CA GLY A 80 4.09 -5.97 2.54
C GLY A 80 3.47 -5.91 3.93
N PRO A 81 4.14 -6.43 4.98
CA PRO A 81 3.53 -6.69 6.29
C PRO A 81 3.20 -5.44 7.10
N GLU A 82 3.79 -4.28 6.78
CA GLU A 82 3.60 -3.03 7.51
C GLU A 82 3.20 -1.88 6.56
N PRO A 83 2.02 -1.97 5.92
CA PRO A 83 1.62 -1.08 4.84
C PRO A 83 1.54 0.39 5.27
N VAL A 84 0.99 0.67 6.46
CA VAL A 84 0.84 2.05 6.94
C VAL A 84 2.18 2.68 7.30
N LYS A 85 3.10 1.92 7.91
CA LYS A 85 4.46 2.41 8.17
C LYS A 85 5.20 2.77 6.88
N PHE A 86 5.04 1.96 5.83
CA PHE A 86 5.60 2.25 4.52
C PHE A 86 5.04 3.54 3.91
N ILE A 87 3.72 3.75 3.98
CA ILE A 87 3.08 4.97 3.48
C ILE A 87 3.55 6.21 4.24
N LEU A 88 3.63 6.14 5.57
CA LEU A 88 4.14 7.25 6.39
C LEU A 88 5.61 7.58 6.07
N HIS A 89 6.42 6.56 5.76
CA HIS A 89 7.80 6.76 5.30
C HIS A 89 7.86 7.53 3.97
N ILE A 90 7.02 7.17 2.99
CA ILE A 90 6.92 7.89 1.71
C ILE A 90 6.55 9.36 1.95
N LEU A 91 5.53 9.61 2.77
CA LEU A 91 5.08 10.97 3.08
C LEU A 91 6.16 11.80 3.77
N ARG A 92 6.95 11.18 4.67
CA ARG A 92 8.02 11.85 5.41
C ARG A 92 9.25 12.14 4.53
N ASP A 93 9.69 11.15 3.77
CA ASP A 93 10.98 11.19 3.06
C ASP A 93 10.84 11.66 1.61
N GLY A 94 9.60 11.73 1.10
CA GLY A 94 9.27 12.20 -0.24
C GLY A 94 9.87 11.33 -1.33
N ALA A 95 10.05 10.03 -1.05
CA ALA A 95 10.60 9.05 -1.97
C ALA A 95 10.01 7.65 -1.73
N VAL A 96 9.89 6.87 -2.81
CA VAL A 96 9.38 5.49 -2.76
C VAL A 96 10.57 4.52 -2.73
N HIS A 97 11.19 4.36 -1.57
CA HIS A 97 12.21 3.35 -1.36
C HIS A 97 11.71 2.34 -0.32
N ARG A 98 11.63 1.05 -0.68
CA ARG A 98 11.58 -0.03 0.32
C ARG A 98 13.00 -0.50 0.56
N GLN A 99 13.53 -0.31 1.77
CA GLN A 99 14.66 -1.14 2.17
C GLN A 99 14.28 -2.61 2.01
N GLY A 100 14.93 -3.32 1.09
CA GLY A 100 14.72 -4.77 0.88
C GLY A 100 13.80 -5.19 -0.28
N LEU A 101 13.27 -4.28 -1.10
CA LEU A 101 12.92 -4.63 -2.49
C LEU A 101 14.06 -4.21 -3.40
N PRO A 102 14.35 -4.95 -4.49
CA PRO A 102 15.42 -4.59 -5.41
C PRO A 102 15.18 -3.15 -5.87
N ASP A 103 16.13 -2.30 -5.52
CA ASP A 103 16.30 -0.99 -6.08
C ASP A 103 16.27 -1.16 -7.61
N GLU A 104 15.22 -0.68 -8.29
CA GLU A 104 15.20 -0.62 -9.76
C GLU A 104 16.26 0.34 -10.32
N SER A 105 17.19 0.81 -9.48
CA SER A 105 18.47 1.38 -9.92
C SER A 105 19.50 0.33 -10.38
N VAL A 106 19.20 -0.98 -10.29
CA VAL A 106 20.01 -2.05 -10.88
C VAL A 106 19.31 -2.67 -12.10
N ASN A 107 19.07 -1.85 -13.12
CA ASN A 107 19.02 -2.31 -14.51
C ASN A 107 19.42 -1.14 -15.41
N ARG A 108 20.74 -0.88 -15.44
CA ARG A 108 21.43 -0.28 -16.59
C ARG A 108 22.12 -1.37 -17.38
#